data_AF-A0A9E4DHZ1-F1
#
_entry.id   AF-A0A9E4DHZ1-F1
#
_cell.length_a   1.000
_cell.length_b   1.000
_cell.length_c   1.000
_cell.angle_alpha   90.00
_cell.angle_beta   90.00
_cell.angle_gamma   90.00
#
_symmetry.space_group_name_H-M   'P 1'
#
loop_
_entity.id
_entity.type
_entity.pdbx_description
1 polymer ?
#
loop_
_entity_poly.entity_id
_entity_poly.type
_entity_poly.pdbx_seq_one_letter_code
_entity_poly.pdbx_strand_id
1 'polypeptide(L)'
;MFFIVPDVWSSWSGRDKLRQGLAACVFALVGALIGGYLSYEMGSVAPHGTLAAMQLLPAIDEPMIDAVRVSLAQQGAAAVLLGPLSGTPYKLYAAQAAAAGIGPLAFLAISVPARLLRFVVVTVGVHALWRVAVHAGAGERGADRLLLAAWVIFYATFFAIMPG
;
A
#
# COMPACT_ATOMS: atom_id res chain seq x y z
N MET A 1 5.20 10.24 10.26
CA MET A 1 4.50 10.15 8.96
C MET A 1 3.10 9.61 9.21
N PHE A 2 2.06 10.24 8.66
CA PHE A 2 0.68 9.75 8.77
C PHE A 2 0.52 8.41 8.01
N PHE A 3 -0.08 7.42 8.65
CA PHE A 3 -0.28 6.06 8.13
C PHE A 3 -1.68 5.89 7.52
N ILE A 4 -2.24 6.93 6.90
CA ILE A 4 -3.53 6.77 6.22
C ILE A 4 -3.25 6.27 4.80
N VAL A 5 -3.72 5.05 4.54
CA VAL A 5 -3.54 4.41 3.24
C VAL A 5 -4.42 5.13 2.20
N PRO A 6 -3.93 5.38 0.96
CA PRO A 6 -4.72 6.02 -0.09
C PRO A 6 -6.04 5.31 -0.41
N ASP A 7 -6.08 4.00 -0.16
CA ASP A 7 -7.24 3.12 -0.27
C ASP A 7 -8.47 3.69 0.47
N VAL A 8 -8.29 4.39 1.60
CA VAL A 8 -9.40 5.02 2.36
C VAL A 8 -10.09 6.07 1.50
N TRP A 9 -9.32 6.95 0.87
CA TRP A 9 -9.85 8.03 0.06
C TRP A 9 -10.38 7.55 -1.29
N SER A 10 -9.66 6.63 -1.96
CA SER A 10 -10.10 6.11 -3.26
C SER A 10 -11.41 5.32 -3.13
N SER A 11 -11.55 4.52 -2.07
CA SER A 11 -12.79 3.79 -1.79
C SER A 11 -13.93 4.72 -1.37
N TRP A 12 -13.67 5.73 -0.54
CA TRP A 12 -14.68 6.71 -0.16
C TRP A 12 -15.19 7.52 -1.35
N SER A 13 -14.29 8.05 -2.18
CA SER A 13 -14.66 8.82 -3.38
C SER A 13 -15.28 7.95 -4.49
N GLY A 14 -14.90 6.68 -4.56
CA GLY A 14 -15.42 5.70 -5.52
C GLY A 14 -16.75 5.05 -5.16
N ARG A 15 -17.22 5.18 -3.91
CA ARG A 15 -18.41 4.47 -3.41
C ARG A 15 -19.66 4.72 -4.26
N ASP A 16 -19.96 5.97 -4.57
CA ASP A 16 -21.10 6.36 -5.40
C ASP A 16 -20.73 6.46 -6.89
N LYS A 17 -19.54 7.02 -7.16
CA LYS A 17 -19.06 7.36 -8.49
C LYS A 17 -17.73 6.68 -8.76
N LEU A 18 -17.79 5.45 -9.29
CA LEU A 18 -16.60 4.64 -9.54
C LEU A 18 -15.50 5.38 -10.32
N ARG A 19 -15.87 6.19 -11.31
CA ARG A 19 -14.91 7.01 -12.09
C ARG A 19 -14.07 7.96 -11.22
N GLN A 20 -14.65 8.55 -10.17
CA GLN A 20 -13.92 9.44 -9.26
C GLN A 20 -12.94 8.65 -8.40
N GLY A 21 -13.34 7.48 -7.90
CA GLY A 21 -12.44 6.58 -7.19
C GLY A 21 -11.27 6.10 -8.05
N LEU A 22 -11.52 5.75 -9.30
CA LEU A 22 -10.47 5.34 -10.25
C LEU A 22 -9.50 6.49 -10.55
N ALA A 23 -9.99 7.73 -10.68
CA ALA A 23 -9.11 8.90 -10.82
C ALA A 23 -8.23 9.09 -9.56
N ALA A 24 -8.80 8.91 -8.36
CA ALA A 24 -8.03 8.94 -7.12
C ALA A 24 -6.95 7.84 -7.06
N CYS A 25 -7.20 6.65 -7.61
CA CYS A 25 -6.18 5.60 -7.73
C CYS A 25 -4.97 6.05 -8.58
N VAL A 26 -5.19 6.81 -9.65
CA VAL A 26 -4.11 7.33 -10.50
C VAL A 26 -3.27 8.36 -9.74
N PHE A 27 -3.89 9.31 -9.05
CA PHE A 27 -3.17 10.27 -8.22
C PHE A 27 -2.39 9.59 -7.08
N ALA A 28 -3.00 8.60 -6.43
CA ALA A 28 -2.35 7.78 -5.40
C ALA A 28 -1.15 7.00 -5.97
N LEU A 29 -1.28 6.46 -7.18
CA LEU A 29 -0.18 5.79 -7.88
C LEU A 29 0.98 6.75 -8.12
N VAL A 30 0.74 7.94 -8.67
CA VAL A 30 1.80 8.94 -8.91
C VAL A 30 2.52 9.29 -7.62
N GLY A 31 1.78 9.59 -6.54
CA GLY A 31 2.37 9.85 -5.23
C GLY A 31 3.19 8.67 -4.69
N ALA A 32 2.69 7.44 -4.88
CA ALA A 32 3.39 6.23 -4.47
C ALA A 32 4.69 6.00 -5.26
N LEU A 33 4.69 6.28 -6.56
CA LEU A 33 5.89 6.17 -7.41
C LEU A 33 6.94 7.22 -7.03
N ILE A 34 6.54 8.46 -6.78
CA ILE A 34 7.46 9.50 -6.31
C ILE A 34 8.07 9.11 -4.96
N GLY A 35 7.24 8.71 -3.98
CA GLY A 35 7.73 8.28 -2.67
C GLY A 35 8.60 7.01 -2.74
N GLY A 36 8.27 6.09 -3.63
CA GLY A 36 9.05 4.87 -3.92
C GLY A 36 10.40 5.19 -4.53
N TYR A 37 10.44 6.07 -5.52
CA TYR A 37 11.67 6.51 -6.15
C TYR A 37 12.61 7.20 -5.15
N LEU A 38 12.09 8.12 -4.33
CA LEU A 38 12.88 8.76 -3.29
C LEU A 38 13.44 7.74 -2.28
N SER A 39 12.63 6.76 -1.89
CA SER A 39 13.07 5.68 -0.98
C SER A 39 14.13 4.79 -1.62
N TYR A 40 14.02 4.53 -2.93
CA TYR A 40 15.01 3.80 -3.72
C TYR A 40 16.35 4.55 -3.76
N GLU A 41 16.33 5.86 -4.04
CA GLU A 41 17.54 6.69 -4.09
C GLU A 41 18.20 6.82 -2.70
N MET A 42 17.41 6.98 -1.63
CA MET A 42 17.95 6.97 -0.27
C MET A 42 18.62 5.63 0.05
N GLY A 43 17.98 4.53 -0.33
CA GLY A 43 18.50 3.18 -0.15
C GLY A 43 19.74 2.88 -0.99
N SER A 44 19.87 3.47 -2.18
CA SER A 44 21.05 3.30 -3.03
C SER A 44 22.27 4.08 -2.52
N VAL A 45 22.06 5.28 -1.97
CA VAL A 45 23.14 6.15 -1.45
C VAL A 45 23.56 5.77 -0.04
N ALA A 46 22.60 5.51 0.85
CA ALA A 46 22.85 5.22 2.25
C ALA A 46 21.98 4.04 2.75
N PRO A 47 22.31 2.80 2.37
CA PRO A 47 21.50 1.62 2.70
C PRO A 47 21.28 1.45 4.22
N HIS A 48 22.36 1.46 5.00
CA HIS A 48 22.30 1.27 6.46
C HIS A 48 21.55 2.40 7.16
N GLY A 49 21.80 3.66 6.78
CA GLY A 49 21.11 4.82 7.37
C GLY A 49 19.62 4.83 7.04
N THR A 50 19.24 4.42 5.83
CA THR A 50 17.85 4.32 5.39
C THR A 50 17.10 3.24 6.15
N LEU A 51 17.69 2.05 6.33
CA LEU A 51 17.08 0.97 7.09
C LEU A 51 16.96 1.29 8.58
N ALA A 52 17.99 1.89 9.19
CA ALA A 52 17.94 2.34 10.58
C ALA A 52 16.83 3.40 10.79
N ALA A 53 16.66 4.32 9.84
CA ALA A 53 15.56 5.29 9.89
C ALA A 53 14.18 4.62 9.72
N MET A 54 14.09 3.53 8.94
CA MET A 54 12.84 2.77 8.78
C MET A 54 12.47 1.97 10.02
N GLN A 55 13.43 1.47 10.79
CA GLN A 55 13.18 0.77 12.08
C GLN A 55 12.56 1.68 13.15
N LEU A 56 12.73 3.00 13.04
CA LEU A 56 12.07 3.96 13.92
C LEU A 56 10.59 4.14 13.58
N LEU A 57 10.11 3.59 12.47
CA LEU A 57 8.70 3.65 12.09
C LEU A 57 7.92 2.51 12.75
N PRO A 58 6.72 2.80 13.26
CA PRO A 58 5.86 1.74 13.80
C PRO A 58 5.56 0.70 12.71
N ALA A 59 5.40 -0.55 13.13
CA ALA A 59 5.16 -1.70 12.25
C ALA A 59 6.34 -2.08 11.31
N ILE A 60 7.56 -1.66 11.62
CA ILE A 60 8.78 -2.12 10.93
C ILE A 60 9.75 -2.66 11.97
N ASP A 61 10.00 -3.98 11.92
CA ASP A 61 10.96 -4.66 12.76
C ASP A 61 12.10 -5.31 11.94
N GLU A 62 13.15 -5.77 12.62
CA GLU A 62 14.29 -6.45 11.99
C GLU A 62 13.86 -7.69 11.18
N PRO A 63 12.99 -8.60 11.70
CA PRO A 63 12.51 -9.74 10.94
C PRO A 63 11.83 -9.36 9.62
N MET A 64 11.07 -8.26 9.60
CA MET A 64 10.42 -7.77 8.39
C MET A 64 11.43 -7.23 7.37
N ILE A 65 12.46 -6.50 7.83
CA ILE A 65 13.55 -6.02 6.96
C ILE A 65 14.26 -7.19 6.31
N ASP A 66 14.61 -8.20 7.11
CA ASP A 66 15.26 -9.42 6.66
C ASP A 66 14.39 -10.22 5.69
N ALA A 67 13.09 -10.36 5.96
CA ALA A 67 12.15 -11.04 5.07
C ALA A 67 12.06 -10.35 3.70
N VAL A 68 12.05 -9.01 3.67
CA VAL A 68 12.07 -8.24 2.41
C VAL A 68 13.39 -8.46 1.67
N ARG A 69 14.53 -8.44 2.37
CA ARG A 69 15.84 -8.73 1.77
C ARG A 69 15.86 -10.10 1.10
N VAL A 70 15.40 -11.14 1.81
CA VAL A 70 15.35 -12.53 1.30
C VAL A 70 14.39 -12.63 0.11
N SER A 71 13.21 -12.00 0.21
CA SER A 71 12.21 -12.01 -0.87
C SER A 71 12.76 -11.35 -2.14
N LEU A 72 13.44 -10.20 -2.02
CA LEU A 72 14.10 -9.53 -3.14
C LEU A 72 15.24 -10.38 -3.73
N ALA A 73 16.03 -11.04 -2.89
CA ALA A 73 17.12 -11.90 -3.36
C ALA A 73 16.60 -13.14 -4.13
N GLN A 74 15.47 -13.70 -3.72
CA GLN A 74 14.90 -14.91 -4.32
C GLN A 74 14.04 -14.62 -5.56
N GLN A 75 13.26 -13.53 -5.53
CA GLN A 75 12.20 -13.26 -6.51
C GLN A 75 12.47 -11.99 -7.34
N GLY A 76 13.51 -11.22 -7.00
CA GLY A 76 13.85 -9.97 -7.68
C GLY A 76 12.69 -8.99 -7.67
N ALA A 77 12.44 -8.35 -8.82
CA ALA A 77 11.36 -7.39 -8.99
C ALA A 77 9.97 -7.97 -8.68
N ALA A 78 9.73 -9.28 -8.88
CA ALA A 78 8.44 -9.91 -8.60
C ALA A 78 8.07 -9.87 -7.11
N ALA A 79 9.07 -9.79 -6.21
CA ALA A 79 8.84 -9.59 -4.78
C ALA A 79 8.01 -8.33 -4.49
N VAL A 80 8.22 -7.26 -5.27
CA VAL A 80 7.49 -5.98 -5.14
C VAL A 80 6.02 -6.14 -5.50
N LEU A 81 5.71 -7.03 -6.45
CA LEU A 81 4.35 -7.34 -6.87
C LEU A 81 3.59 -8.16 -5.81
N LEU A 82 4.30 -9.04 -5.10
CA LEU A 82 3.73 -9.92 -4.08
C LEU A 82 3.69 -9.29 -2.69
N GLY A 83 4.54 -8.30 -2.42
CA GLY A 83 4.64 -7.59 -1.13
C GLY A 83 3.31 -7.09 -0.55
N PRO A 84 2.34 -6.58 -1.34
CA PRO A 84 1.03 -6.19 -0.80
C PRO A 84 0.26 -7.31 -0.09
N LEU A 85 0.54 -8.58 -0.39
CA LEU A 85 -0.12 -9.74 0.22
C LEU A 85 0.44 -10.10 1.59
N SER A 86 1.70 -9.76 1.88
CA SER A 86 2.35 -10.04 3.15
C SER A 86 2.25 -8.90 4.16
N GLY A 87 1.58 -7.79 3.81
CA GLY A 87 1.42 -6.63 4.69
C GLY A 87 2.71 -5.81 4.88
N THR A 88 3.76 -6.09 4.10
CA THR A 88 5.03 -5.37 4.21
C THR A 88 4.95 -3.98 3.60
N PRO A 89 5.49 -2.95 4.26
CA PRO A 89 5.58 -1.61 3.70
C PRO A 89 6.39 -1.59 2.41
N TYR A 90 5.77 -1.09 1.34
CA TYR A 90 6.44 -0.89 0.05
C TYR A 90 7.75 -0.10 0.11
N LYS A 91 7.89 0.82 1.07
CA LYS A 91 9.11 1.63 1.23
C LYS A 91 10.32 0.76 1.57
N LEU A 92 10.14 -0.37 2.28
CA LEU A 92 11.22 -1.33 2.53
C LEU A 92 11.69 -1.99 1.24
N TYR A 93 10.76 -2.41 0.38
CA TYR A 93 11.11 -2.93 -0.95
C TYR A 93 11.85 -1.88 -1.78
N ALA A 94 11.40 -0.63 -1.74
CA ALA A 94 12.06 0.47 -2.45
C ALA A 94 13.51 0.68 -1.97
N ALA A 95 13.71 0.82 -0.64
CA ALA A 95 15.01 1.07 -0.06
C ALA A 95 16.02 -0.09 -0.26
N GLN A 96 15.53 -1.31 -0.42
CA GLN A 96 16.39 -2.49 -0.61
C GLN A 96 16.54 -2.92 -2.07
N ALA A 97 15.73 -2.39 -2.99
CA ALA A 97 15.71 -2.82 -4.39
C ALA A 97 17.06 -2.58 -5.11
N ALA A 98 17.72 -1.44 -4.85
CA ALA A 98 19.02 -1.14 -5.42
C ALA A 98 20.10 -2.17 -4.99
N ALA A 99 20.11 -2.52 -3.70
CA ALA A 99 21.03 -3.53 -3.15
C ALA A 99 20.76 -4.94 -3.71
N ALA A 100 19.52 -5.22 -4.10
CA ALA A 100 19.13 -6.45 -4.79
C ALA A 100 19.44 -6.45 -6.30
N GLY A 101 20.11 -5.41 -6.81
CA GLY A 101 20.48 -5.30 -8.23
C GLY A 101 19.31 -4.94 -9.15
N ILE A 102 18.17 -4.49 -8.61
CA ILE A 102 17.01 -4.07 -9.40
C ILE A 102 17.19 -2.61 -9.77
N GLY A 103 17.31 -2.33 -11.07
CA GLY A 103 17.42 -0.94 -11.54
C GLY A 103 16.16 -0.10 -11.26
N PRO A 104 16.28 1.24 -11.19
CA PRO A 104 15.19 2.14 -10.81
C PRO A 104 14.00 2.05 -11.77
N LEU A 105 14.25 1.92 -13.08
CA LEU A 105 13.19 1.78 -14.07
C LEU A 105 12.43 0.47 -13.92
N ALA A 106 13.14 -0.64 -13.67
CA ALA A 106 12.51 -1.94 -13.44
C ALA A 106 11.67 -1.92 -12.16
N PHE A 107 12.19 -1.30 -11.10
CA PHE A 107 11.47 -1.11 -9.84
C PHE A 107 10.19 -0.28 -10.03
N LEU A 108 10.25 0.84 -10.74
CA LEU A 108 9.07 1.67 -11.01
C LEU A 108 8.06 0.94 -11.92
N ALA A 109 8.54 0.25 -12.95
CA ALA A 109 7.70 -0.50 -13.87
C ALA A 109 6.91 -1.59 -13.15
N ILE A 110 7.52 -2.35 -12.23
CA ILE A 110 6.82 -3.39 -11.46
C ILE A 110 5.94 -2.79 -10.34
N SER A 111 6.31 -1.61 -9.83
CA SER A 111 5.50 -0.89 -8.84
C SER A 111 4.15 -0.45 -9.40
N VAL A 112 4.06 -0.13 -10.70
CA VAL A 112 2.80 0.27 -11.35
C VAL A 112 1.70 -0.79 -11.21
N PRO A 113 1.86 -2.02 -11.73
CA PRO A 113 0.83 -3.04 -11.58
C PRO A 113 0.63 -3.45 -10.12
N ALA A 114 1.69 -3.51 -9.31
CA ALA A 114 1.59 -3.86 -7.89
C ALA A 114 0.69 -2.90 -7.10
N ARG A 115 0.82 -1.60 -7.36
CA ARG A 115 0.04 -0.56 -6.67
C ARG A 115 -1.32 -0.36 -7.28
N LEU A 116 -1.39 -0.27 -8.61
CA LEU A 116 -2.64 0.01 -9.30
C LEU A 116 -3.64 -1.12 -9.11
N LEU A 117 -3.20 -2.39 -9.18
CA LEU A 117 -4.06 -3.54 -8.91
C LEU A 117 -4.69 -3.44 -7.52
N ARG A 118 -3.88 -3.18 -6.48
CA ARG A 118 -4.38 -3.00 -5.11
C ARG A 118 -5.43 -1.89 -5.03
N PHE A 119 -5.08 -0.69 -5.50
CA PHE A 119 -5.99 0.47 -5.40
C PHE A 119 -7.30 0.24 -6.16
N VAL A 120 -7.23 -0.35 -7.36
CA VAL A 120 -8.41 -0.64 -8.18
C VAL A 120 -9.25 -1.73 -7.53
N VAL A 121 -8.66 -2.83 -7.07
CA VAL A 121 -9.38 -3.93 -6.41
C VAL A 121 -10.13 -3.44 -5.18
N VAL A 122 -9.48 -2.66 -4.32
CA VAL A 122 -10.13 -2.10 -3.12
C VAL A 122 -11.24 -1.13 -3.52
N THR A 123 -11.00 -0.24 -4.47
CA THR A 123 -11.98 0.78 -4.89
C THR A 123 -13.21 0.15 -5.55
N VAL A 124 -13.01 -0.79 -6.48
CA VAL A 124 -14.09 -1.52 -7.17
C VAL A 124 -14.82 -2.43 -6.19
N GLY A 125 -14.09 -3.14 -5.32
CA GLY A 125 -14.67 -4.00 -4.29
C GLY A 125 -15.56 -3.23 -3.32
N VAL A 126 -15.08 -2.09 -2.81
CA VAL A 126 -15.90 -1.21 -1.95
C VAL A 126 -17.09 -0.64 -2.71
N HIS A 127 -16.92 -0.19 -3.96
CA HIS A 127 -18.05 0.29 -4.77
C HIS A 127 -19.14 -0.80 -4.91
N ALA A 128 -18.76 -2.04 -5.24
CA ALA A 128 -19.70 -3.14 -5.38
C ALA A 128 -20.41 -3.45 -4.06
N LEU A 129 -19.66 -3.58 -2.96
CA LEU A 129 -20.21 -3.86 -1.62
C LEU A 129 -21.13 -2.72 -1.14
N TRP A 130 -20.75 -1.47 -1.37
CA TRP A 130 -21.55 -0.31 -1.01
C TRP A 130 -22.88 -0.34 -1.75
N ARG A 131 -22.88 -0.60 -3.08
CA ARG A 131 -24.14 -0.73 -3.83
C ARG A 131 -24.98 -1.89 -3.31
N VAL A 132 -24.39 -3.05 -3.04
CA VAL A 132 -25.13 -4.21 -2.50
C VAL A 132 -25.78 -3.85 -1.17
N ALA A 133 -25.07 -3.19 -0.27
CA ALA A 133 -25.60 -2.75 1.02
C ALA A 133 -26.79 -1.78 0.87
N VAL A 134 -26.68 -0.81 -0.05
CA VAL A 134 -27.78 0.12 -0.36
C VAL A 134 -29.00 -0.63 -0.91
N HIS A 135 -28.81 -1.54 -1.86
CA HIS A 135 -29.91 -2.34 -2.45
C HIS A 135 -30.52 -3.33 -1.46
N ALA A 136 -29.75 -3.80 -0.47
CA ALA A 136 -30.23 -4.65 0.62
C ALA A 136 -30.99 -3.88 1.72
N GLY A 137 -31.19 -2.57 1.56
CA GLY A 137 -32.03 -1.77 2.46
C GLY A 137 -31.27 -1.03 3.57
N ALA A 138 -29.93 -1.05 3.59
CA ALA A 138 -29.16 -0.28 4.56
C ALA A 138 -29.29 1.25 4.34
N GLY A 139 -29.69 1.67 3.13
CA GLY A 139 -29.66 3.06 2.69
C GLY A 139 -28.23 3.60 2.57
N GLU A 140 -28.07 4.78 1.98
CA GLU A 140 -26.74 5.38 1.75
C GLU A 140 -25.98 5.62 3.06
N ARG A 141 -26.65 6.18 4.07
CA ARG A 141 -26.04 6.43 5.39
C ARG A 141 -25.63 5.14 6.12
N GLY A 142 -26.39 4.07 5.94
CA GLY A 142 -26.04 2.76 6.52
C GLY A 142 -24.82 2.16 5.84
N ALA A 143 -24.78 2.19 4.50
CA ALA A 143 -23.63 1.73 3.72
C ALA A 143 -22.35 2.54 4.02
N ASP A 144 -22.46 3.85 4.19
CA ASP A 144 -21.33 4.71 4.59
C ASP A 144 -20.81 4.36 5.99
N ARG A 145 -21.70 4.09 6.95
CA ARG A 145 -21.31 3.63 8.30
C ARG A 145 -20.60 2.28 8.26
N LEU A 146 -21.07 1.35 7.43
CA LEU A 146 -20.42 0.05 7.25
C LEU A 146 -19.01 0.20 6.68
N LEU A 147 -18.83 1.07 5.68
CA LEU A 147 -17.52 1.39 5.11
C LEU A 147 -16.57 1.99 6.16
N LEU A 148 -17.05 2.97 6.95
CA LEU A 148 -16.27 3.57 8.03
C LEU A 148 -15.90 2.53 9.10
N ALA A 149 -16.86 1.70 9.51
CA ALA A 149 -16.63 0.64 10.47
C ALA A 149 -15.57 -0.36 9.97
N ALA A 150 -15.62 -0.75 8.70
CA ALA A 150 -14.61 -1.62 8.09
C ALA A 150 -13.20 -1.01 8.17
N TRP A 151 -13.05 0.29 7.89
CA TRP A 151 -11.76 0.97 8.02
C TRP A 151 -11.30 1.10 9.48
N VAL A 152 -12.21 1.38 10.41
CA VAL A 152 -11.89 1.40 11.84
C VAL A 152 -11.40 0.03 12.30
N ILE A 153 -12.09 -1.05 11.93
CA ILE A 153 -11.69 -2.43 12.25
C ILE A 153 -10.34 -2.74 11.63
N PHE A 154 -10.09 -2.33 10.38
CA PHE A 154 -8.80 -2.51 9.71
C PHE A 154 -7.67 -1.85 10.50
N TYR A 155 -7.80 -0.56 10.86
CA TYR A 155 -6.75 0.12 11.62
C TYR A 155 -6.61 -0.40 13.04
N ALA A 156 -7.71 -0.71 13.73
CA ALA A 156 -7.68 -1.30 15.06
C ALA A 156 -6.92 -2.63 15.06
N THR A 157 -7.23 -3.50 14.09
CA THR A 157 -6.53 -4.78 13.90
C THR A 157 -5.07 -4.57 13.51
N PHE A 158 -4.78 -3.63 12.60
CA PHE A 158 -3.42 -3.30 12.19
C PHE A 158 -2.55 -2.88 13.38
N PHE A 159 -3.02 -1.93 14.18
CA PHE A 159 -2.28 -1.46 15.36
C PHE A 159 -2.24 -2.47 16.51
N ALA A 160 -3.19 -3.41 16.58
CA ALA A 160 -3.18 -4.47 17.58
C ALA A 160 -2.18 -5.59 17.26
N ILE A 161 -1.96 -5.88 15.97
CA ILE A 161 -1.08 -6.97 15.51
C ILE A 161 0.35 -6.45 15.28
N MET A 162 0.51 -5.24 14.75
CA MET A 162 1.83 -4.72 14.42
C MET A 162 2.56 -4.21 15.68
N PRO A 163 3.85 -4.55 15.85
CA PRO A 163 4.65 -4.03 16.95
C PRO A 163 4.79 -2.49 16.85
N GLY A 164 4.70 -1.83 18.01
CA GLY A 164 4.86 -0.39 18.18
C GLY A 164 6.32 0.03 18.35
#